data_AF-A0A2N9I9K2-F1
#
_entry.id   AF-A0A2N9I9K2-F1
#
_cell.length_a   1.000
_cell.length_b   1.000
_cell.length_c   1.000
_cell.angle_alpha   90.00
_cell.angle_beta   90.00
_cell.angle_gamma   90.00
#
_symmetry.space_group_name_H-M   'P 1'
#
loop_
_entity.id
_entity.type
_entity.pdbx_description
1 polymer ?
#
loop_
_entity_poly.entity_id
_entity_poly.type
_entity_poly.pdbx_seq_one_letter_code
_entity_poly.pdbx_strand_id
1 'polypeptide(L)'
;MSQKVIDVYCCWKGMYGRHESYHEECNPLSHVVCNYAKGRWVADTRRPLYSGLGCKQWLSEMWACRLTQRKDFSFEGYRWQPENCEMPEFERSEFLRSVAVQTRMQDKTVAFIGDSLGRQQFQSLMCMATGGEQSPEVENVGKKYGLVKARGAIRPDGWAYRFPKTNTTILYYWSASLSDLVPLNISDRATDVAMHLDRPPAFMRRFLHHFDVLVLNTGHHWNRGKLNANRWLDSQLPSHPRLKVFFRTISPRHFLNGDWNTGGTCDNTTPLSGGSEVVQHGSSDPVIEGAVKGSKVKILDIDI
;
A
#
# COMPACT_ATOMS: atom_id res chain seq x y z
N MET A 1 -4.57 13.86 -0.53
CA MET A 1 -5.42 12.75 -0.05
C MET A 1 -5.92 11.87 -1.20
N SER A 2 -6.16 12.43 -2.39
CA SER A 2 -6.60 11.67 -3.57
C SER A 2 -5.63 10.60 -4.07
N GLN A 3 -4.31 10.85 -4.03
CA GLN A 3 -3.29 9.83 -4.34
C GLN A 3 -3.52 8.52 -3.56
N LYS A 4 -3.71 8.65 -2.25
CA LYS A 4 -3.81 7.55 -1.28
C LYS A 4 -5.03 6.66 -1.49
N VAL A 5 -6.06 7.16 -2.17
CA VAL A 5 -7.28 6.42 -2.52
C VAL A 5 -7.01 5.49 -3.71
N ILE A 6 -6.16 5.92 -4.64
CA ILE A 6 -5.73 5.14 -5.82
C ILE A 6 -4.68 4.09 -5.48
N ASP A 7 -3.77 4.35 -4.54
CA ASP A 7 -2.77 3.38 -4.07
C ASP A 7 -3.41 2.04 -3.67
N VAL A 8 -4.58 2.08 -3.03
CA VAL A 8 -5.31 0.89 -2.59
C VAL A 8 -6.05 0.23 -3.76
N TYR A 9 -6.49 1.05 -4.72
CA TYR A 9 -7.26 0.66 -5.88
C TYR A 9 -6.43 -0.04 -6.98
N CYS A 10 -5.22 0.46 -7.24
CA CYS A 10 -4.25 -0.21 -8.10
C CYS A 10 -3.80 -1.55 -7.48
N CYS A 11 -3.64 -1.61 -6.14
CA CYS A 11 -3.39 -2.85 -5.41
C CYS A 11 -4.55 -3.83 -5.58
N TRP A 12 -5.78 -3.33 -5.47
CA TRP A 12 -7.00 -4.11 -5.70
C TRP A 12 -7.04 -4.73 -7.10
N LYS A 13 -6.64 -4.02 -8.17
CA LYS A 13 -6.57 -4.57 -9.54
C LYS A 13 -5.36 -5.45 -9.83
N GLY A 14 -4.20 -5.21 -9.23
CA GLY A 14 -3.05 -6.13 -9.33
C GLY A 14 -3.38 -7.56 -8.85
N MET A 15 -4.39 -7.69 -7.99
CA MET A 15 -4.97 -8.97 -7.55
C MET A 15 -5.94 -9.62 -8.56
N TYR A 16 -6.43 -8.90 -9.57
CA TYR A 16 -7.35 -9.42 -10.62
C TYR A 16 -6.66 -10.14 -11.78
N GLY A 17 -5.33 -10.06 -11.91
CA GLY A 17 -4.61 -10.67 -13.03
C GLY A 17 -4.79 -12.20 -13.05
N ARG A 18 -5.70 -12.70 -13.90
CA ARG A 18 -5.93 -14.12 -14.16
C ARG A 18 -4.68 -14.72 -14.81
N HIS A 19 -4.21 -15.84 -14.25
CA HIS A 19 -3.73 -16.95 -15.07
C HIS A 19 -5.00 -17.62 -15.62
N GLU A 20 -5.26 -17.52 -16.91
CA GLU A 20 -6.17 -18.43 -17.60
C GLU A 20 -5.32 -19.57 -18.16
N SER A 21 -5.45 -20.73 -17.53
CA SER A 21 -5.08 -22.01 -18.11
C SER A 21 -6.29 -22.53 -18.88
N TYR A 22 -6.39 -22.18 -20.17
CA TYR A 22 -7.21 -22.93 -21.12
C TYR A 22 -6.40 -23.10 -22.40
N HIS A 23 -6.24 -24.37 -22.79
CA HIS A 23 -5.80 -24.74 -24.13
C HIS A 23 -6.82 -24.18 -25.13
N GLU A 24 -6.42 -23.22 -25.95
CA GLU A 24 -7.12 -22.91 -27.20
C GLU A 24 -6.15 -22.24 -28.17
N GLU A 25 -6.33 -22.59 -29.45
CA GLU A 25 -5.40 -22.43 -30.56
C GLU A 25 -5.10 -20.97 -30.94
N CYS A 26 -3.99 -20.78 -31.64
CA CYS A 26 -3.42 -19.51 -32.07
C CYS A 26 -4.44 -18.53 -32.68
N ASN A 27 -4.71 -17.42 -31.98
CA ASN A 27 -5.30 -16.21 -32.54
C ASN A 27 -4.37 -15.00 -32.26
N PRO A 28 -3.82 -14.30 -33.27
CA PRO A 28 -2.78 -13.28 -33.10
C PRO A 28 -3.34 -11.87 -32.80
N LEU A 29 -4.39 -11.78 -31.98
CA LEU A 29 -4.73 -10.53 -31.31
C LEU A 29 -4.07 -10.58 -29.94
N SER A 30 -3.00 -9.81 -29.79
CA SER A 30 -2.28 -9.67 -28.53
C SER A 30 -3.27 -9.47 -27.38
N HIS A 31 -3.31 -10.41 -26.44
CA HIS A 31 -3.87 -10.15 -25.12
C HIS A 31 -3.02 -9.04 -24.50
N VAL A 32 -3.39 -7.78 -24.72
CA VAL A 32 -2.70 -6.63 -24.15
C VAL A 32 -2.90 -6.72 -22.64
N VAL A 33 -1.84 -7.12 -21.93
CA VAL A 33 -1.82 -7.08 -20.47
C VAL A 33 -2.00 -5.63 -20.05
N CYS A 34 -3.08 -5.33 -19.32
CA CYS A 34 -3.35 -3.98 -18.86
C CYS A 34 -2.26 -3.47 -17.91
N ASN A 35 -1.65 -2.34 -18.27
CA ASN A 35 -0.80 -1.59 -17.35
C ASN A 35 -1.63 -0.53 -16.60
N TYR A 36 -2.09 -0.88 -15.40
CA TYR A 36 -2.89 0.03 -14.56
C TYR A 36 -2.13 1.28 -14.07
N ALA A 37 -0.79 1.29 -14.15
CA ALA A 37 0.02 2.44 -13.80
C ALA A 37 0.16 3.48 -14.92
N LYS A 38 -0.21 3.12 -16.16
CA LYS A 38 -0.22 4.05 -17.30
C LYS A 38 -1.59 4.68 -17.44
N GLY A 39 -1.68 6.00 -17.54
CA GLY A 39 -2.98 6.68 -17.51
C GLY A 39 -2.90 8.16 -17.17
N ARG A 40 -4.03 8.76 -16.78
CA ARG A 40 -4.12 10.18 -16.43
C ARG A 40 -5.14 10.46 -15.34
N TRP A 41 -4.97 11.60 -14.65
CA TRP A 41 -5.96 12.11 -13.72
C TRP A 41 -7.14 12.73 -14.46
N VAL A 42 -8.35 12.33 -14.08
CA VAL A 42 -9.61 12.89 -14.58
C VAL A 42 -10.48 13.32 -13.42
N ALA A 43 -11.19 14.44 -13.58
CA ALA A 43 -12.18 14.87 -12.60
C ALA A 43 -13.34 13.85 -12.55
N ASP A 44 -13.83 13.54 -11.36
CA ASP A 44 -14.94 12.63 -11.13
C ASP A 44 -15.78 13.12 -9.95
N THR A 45 -17.06 13.36 -10.22
CA THR A 45 -18.04 13.83 -9.23
C THR A 45 -18.43 12.77 -8.21
N ARG A 46 -18.11 11.48 -8.48
CA ARG A 46 -18.33 10.35 -7.55
C ARG A 46 -17.19 10.18 -6.55
N ARG A 47 -16.36 11.21 -6.37
CA ARG A 47 -15.25 11.25 -5.41
C ARG A 47 -15.51 12.34 -4.36
N PRO A 48 -14.95 12.20 -3.14
CA PRO A 48 -14.11 11.11 -2.64
C PRO A 48 -14.90 9.83 -2.32
N LEU A 49 -14.20 8.69 -2.20
CA LEU A 49 -14.80 7.39 -1.83
C LEU A 49 -15.21 7.27 -0.36
N TYR A 50 -14.83 8.25 0.47
CA TYR A 50 -15.21 8.32 1.86
C TYR A 50 -15.17 9.77 2.34
N SER A 51 -15.93 10.07 3.40
CA SER A 51 -15.87 11.38 4.04
C SER A 51 -14.59 11.53 4.85
N GLY A 52 -13.76 12.52 4.50
CA GLY A 52 -12.57 12.87 5.29
C GLY A 52 -12.90 13.34 6.72
N LEU A 53 -14.10 13.87 6.96
CA LEU A 53 -14.57 14.26 8.29
C LEU A 53 -14.99 13.06 9.15
N GLY A 54 -15.55 12.01 8.54
CA GLY A 54 -16.06 10.86 9.26
C GLY A 54 -14.98 9.84 9.62
N CYS A 55 -13.91 9.73 8.83
CA CYS A 55 -12.87 8.71 9.01
C CYS A 55 -11.85 9.00 10.14
N LYS A 56 -12.26 9.70 11.20
CA LYS A 56 -11.38 10.07 12.32
C LYS A 56 -10.86 8.86 13.09
N GLN A 57 -11.60 7.76 13.08
CA GLN A 57 -11.22 6.52 13.77
C GLN A 57 -9.90 5.94 13.23
N TRP A 58 -9.64 6.09 11.93
CA TRP A 58 -8.50 5.44 11.26
C TRP A 58 -7.40 6.42 10.86
N LEU A 59 -7.77 7.67 10.54
CA LEU A 59 -6.82 8.69 10.10
C LEU A 59 -6.14 9.38 11.28
N SER A 60 -4.83 9.57 11.15
CA SER A 60 -4.08 10.46 12.04
C SER A 60 -4.56 11.91 11.84
N GLU A 61 -4.75 12.66 12.93
CA GLU A 61 -5.16 14.08 12.85
C GLU A 61 -4.22 14.91 11.97
N MET A 62 -2.91 14.68 12.08
CA MET A 62 -1.88 15.32 11.24
C MET A 62 -2.10 15.15 9.73
N TRP A 63 -2.89 14.18 9.28
CA TRP A 63 -3.10 13.85 7.87
C TRP A 63 -4.55 13.99 7.40
N ALA A 64 -5.45 14.31 8.32
CA ALA A 64 -6.86 14.54 8.02
C ALA A 64 -7.03 16.01 7.63
N CYS A 65 -6.74 16.36 6.37
CA CYS A 65 -6.78 17.76 5.88
C CYS A 65 -8.13 18.45 6.14
N ARG A 66 -9.24 17.70 6.11
CA ARG A 66 -10.58 18.19 6.45
C ARG A 66 -10.75 18.59 7.93
N LEU A 67 -9.82 18.20 8.79
CA LEU A 67 -9.75 18.56 10.21
C LEU A 67 -8.70 19.65 10.49
N THR A 68 -7.97 20.10 9.48
CA THR A 68 -7.03 21.22 9.60
C THR A 68 -7.71 22.52 9.14
N GLN A 69 -6.96 23.62 9.09
CA GLN A 69 -7.46 24.92 8.62
C GLN A 69 -7.57 25.03 7.09
N ARG A 70 -7.24 23.97 6.33
CA ARG A 70 -7.32 23.96 4.87
C ARG A 70 -8.78 24.11 4.42
N LYS A 71 -9.02 24.91 3.37
CA LYS A 71 -10.37 25.21 2.87
C LYS A 71 -10.63 24.70 1.45
N ASP A 72 -9.57 24.45 0.69
CA ASP A 72 -9.62 23.92 -0.66
C ASP A 72 -9.53 22.38 -0.66
N PHE A 73 -10.44 21.73 -1.41
CA PHE A 73 -10.54 20.27 -1.46
C PHE A 73 -10.86 19.73 -2.87
N SER A 74 -10.68 20.55 -3.91
CA SER A 74 -10.88 20.15 -5.31
C SER A 74 -10.05 18.91 -5.69
N PHE A 75 -8.86 18.75 -5.08
CA PHE A 75 -8.01 17.60 -5.30
C PHE A 75 -8.67 16.27 -4.93
N GLU A 76 -9.68 16.24 -4.05
CA GLU A 76 -10.43 15.03 -3.68
C GLU A 76 -11.36 14.55 -4.80
N GLY A 77 -11.71 15.43 -5.75
CA GLY A 77 -12.61 15.16 -6.87
C GLY A 77 -11.95 14.55 -8.11
N TYR A 78 -10.79 13.92 -7.96
CA TYR A 78 -10.05 13.32 -9.07
C TYR A 78 -9.94 11.80 -8.91
N ARG A 79 -9.93 11.09 -10.05
CA ARG A 79 -9.59 9.67 -10.13
C ARG A 79 -8.52 9.42 -11.20
N TRP A 80 -7.78 8.34 -11.02
CA TRP A 80 -6.91 7.80 -12.05
C TRP A 80 -7.75 7.12 -13.13
N GLN A 81 -7.42 7.37 -14.40
CA GLN A 81 -7.99 6.68 -15.55
C GLN A 81 -6.84 5.98 -16.28
N PRO A 82 -6.72 4.65 -16.13
CA PRO A 82 -5.74 3.89 -16.90
C PRO A 82 -5.96 4.05 -18.40
N GLU A 83 -4.88 4.01 -19.15
CA GLU A 83 -4.91 4.01 -20.61
C GLU A 83 -5.25 2.60 -21.11
N ASN A 84 -6.20 2.49 -22.05
CA ASN A 84 -6.60 1.22 -22.67
C ASN A 84 -7.09 0.14 -21.69
N CYS A 85 -7.48 0.53 -20.47
CA CYS A 85 -8.05 -0.39 -19.50
C CYS A 85 -9.26 0.18 -18.77
N GLU A 86 -10.17 -0.72 -18.42
CA GLU A 86 -11.25 -0.40 -17.51
C GLU A 86 -10.84 -0.59 -16.05
N MET A 87 -11.09 0.44 -15.24
CA MET A 87 -10.98 0.41 -13.79
C MET A 87 -12.39 0.40 -13.20
N PRO A 88 -12.87 -0.74 -12.65
CA PRO A 88 -14.20 -0.87 -12.08
C PRO A 88 -14.30 -0.04 -10.81
N GLU A 89 -15.52 0.35 -10.45
CA GLU A 89 -15.74 1.14 -9.25
C GLU A 89 -15.48 0.31 -7.98
N PHE A 90 -15.04 0.96 -6.90
CA PHE A 90 -14.78 0.32 -5.63
C PHE A 90 -16.04 0.40 -4.83
N GLU A 91 -16.56 -0.78 -4.55
CA GLU A 91 -17.66 -0.95 -3.64
C GLU A 91 -17.15 -1.67 -2.40
N ARG A 92 -17.35 -1.05 -1.23
CA ARG A 92 -16.97 -1.61 0.08
C ARG A 92 -17.50 -3.04 0.23
N SER A 93 -18.74 -3.25 -0.15
CA SER A 93 -19.42 -4.54 -0.07
C SER A 93 -18.75 -5.59 -0.94
N GLU A 94 -18.32 -5.24 -2.16
CA GLU A 94 -17.60 -6.14 -3.07
C GLU A 94 -16.17 -6.40 -2.64
N PHE A 95 -15.50 -5.40 -2.07
CA PHE A 95 -14.16 -5.56 -1.52
C PHE A 95 -14.17 -6.57 -0.36
N LEU A 96 -15.12 -6.41 0.58
CA LEU A 96 -15.20 -7.23 1.79
C LEU A 96 -15.91 -8.58 1.57
N ARG A 97 -17.01 -8.64 0.82
CA ARG A 97 -17.85 -9.84 0.64
C ARG A 97 -17.59 -10.57 -0.68
N SER A 98 -18.03 -11.83 -0.73
CA SER A 98 -17.93 -12.78 -1.84
C SER A 98 -19.14 -12.75 -2.80
N VAL A 99 -19.61 -11.58 -3.23
CA VAL A 99 -20.91 -11.52 -3.98
C VAL A 99 -20.76 -11.64 -5.51
N ALA A 100 -19.54 -11.64 -6.06
CA ALA A 100 -19.33 -11.78 -7.51
C ALA A 100 -18.21 -12.77 -7.83
N VAL A 101 -18.54 -14.05 -8.01
CA VAL A 101 -17.74 -15.15 -8.63
C VAL A 101 -16.31 -15.38 -8.04
N GLN A 102 -15.87 -14.57 -7.07
CA GLN A 102 -14.58 -14.63 -6.40
C GLN A 102 -14.68 -13.97 -5.02
N THR A 103 -14.43 -14.74 -3.96
CA THR A 103 -14.22 -14.25 -2.59
C THR A 103 -13.01 -13.30 -2.57
N ARG A 104 -13.26 -11.98 -2.64
CA ARG A 104 -12.18 -10.98 -2.81
C ARG A 104 -11.28 -10.90 -1.59
N MET A 105 -11.78 -10.44 -0.45
CA MET A 105 -11.02 -10.33 0.80
C MET A 105 -11.63 -11.04 2.01
N GLN A 106 -12.78 -11.69 1.85
CA GLN A 106 -13.36 -12.52 2.90
C GLN A 106 -12.39 -13.65 3.26
N ASP A 107 -12.22 -13.87 4.57
CA ASP A 107 -11.29 -14.81 5.20
C ASP A 107 -9.80 -14.57 4.90
N LYS A 108 -9.45 -13.38 4.40
CA LYS A 108 -8.07 -13.03 4.01
C LYS A 108 -7.46 -11.96 4.90
N THR A 109 -6.13 -11.97 4.95
CA THR A 109 -5.33 -10.95 5.63
C THR A 109 -4.52 -10.11 4.62
N VAL A 110 -4.71 -8.78 4.67
CA VAL A 110 -3.89 -7.79 3.96
C VAL A 110 -2.89 -7.20 4.93
N ALA A 111 -1.61 -7.32 4.62
CA ALA A 111 -0.51 -6.76 5.39
C ALA A 111 0.19 -5.64 4.61
N PHE A 112 0.23 -4.44 5.17
CA PHE A 112 1.10 -3.35 4.75
C PHE A 112 2.34 -3.34 5.64
N ILE A 113 3.52 -3.52 5.08
CA ILE A 113 4.78 -3.51 5.84
C ILE A 113 5.73 -2.50 5.20
N GLY A 114 6.11 -1.48 5.97
CA GLY A 114 6.97 -0.43 5.43
C GLY A 114 7.01 0.84 6.25
N ASP A 115 7.11 1.97 5.55
CA ASP A 115 7.31 3.30 6.14
C ASP A 115 5.99 4.10 6.30
N SER A 116 6.12 5.42 6.52
CA SER A 116 5.00 6.33 6.72
C SER A 116 4.01 6.38 5.54
N LEU A 117 4.43 6.07 4.31
CA LEU A 117 3.54 6.02 3.16
C LEU A 117 2.69 4.75 3.16
N GLY A 118 3.27 3.59 3.52
CA GLY A 118 2.51 2.36 3.74
C GLY A 118 1.47 2.52 4.84
N ARG A 119 1.80 3.27 5.91
CA ARG A 119 0.83 3.62 6.96
C ARG A 119 -0.34 4.43 6.41
N GLN A 120 -0.06 5.40 5.54
CA GLN A 120 -1.09 6.24 4.93
C GLN A 120 -1.98 5.45 3.97
N GLN A 121 -1.41 4.50 3.22
CA GLN A 121 -2.16 3.59 2.36
C GLN A 121 -3.07 2.66 3.17
N PHE A 122 -2.56 2.07 4.25
CA PHE A 122 -3.35 1.29 5.20
C PHE A 122 -4.53 2.07 5.77
N GLN A 123 -4.31 3.31 6.23
CA GLN A 123 -5.38 4.14 6.79
C GLN A 123 -6.42 4.53 5.74
N SER A 124 -5.98 4.83 4.52
CA SER A 124 -6.89 5.09 3.39
C SER A 124 -7.78 3.87 3.11
N LEU A 125 -7.20 2.67 3.06
CA LEU A 125 -7.97 1.43 2.88
C LEU A 125 -8.96 1.21 4.02
N MET A 126 -8.55 1.44 5.28
CA MET A 126 -9.47 1.34 6.41
C MET A 126 -10.65 2.30 6.26
N CYS A 127 -10.43 3.55 5.84
CA CYS A 127 -11.51 4.49 5.56
C CYS A 127 -12.46 3.98 4.48
N MET A 128 -11.93 3.52 3.34
CA MET A 128 -12.78 2.99 2.27
C MET A 128 -13.56 1.75 2.70
N ALA A 129 -12.91 0.85 3.43
CA ALA A 129 -13.54 -0.36 3.95
C ALA A 129 -14.58 -0.08 5.05
N THR A 130 -14.52 1.07 5.72
CA THR A 130 -15.56 1.51 6.67
C THR A 130 -16.51 2.58 6.12
N GLY A 131 -16.41 2.94 4.84
CA GLY A 131 -17.17 4.06 4.25
C GLY A 131 -16.82 5.43 4.83
N GLY A 132 -15.75 5.53 5.60
CA GLY A 132 -15.37 6.73 6.33
C GLY A 132 -16.28 7.02 7.52
N GLU A 133 -16.90 5.99 8.10
CA GLU A 133 -17.75 6.12 9.27
C GLU A 133 -17.12 5.44 10.49
N GLN A 134 -17.65 5.73 11.68
CA GLN A 134 -17.35 4.96 12.89
C GLN A 134 -17.85 3.53 12.70
N SER A 135 -16.96 2.57 12.91
CA SER A 135 -17.28 1.15 12.78
C SER A 135 -16.90 0.43 14.07
N PRO A 136 -17.76 0.49 15.11
CA PRO A 136 -17.50 -0.16 16.40
C PRO A 136 -17.45 -1.69 16.27
N GLU A 137 -18.00 -2.25 15.20
CA GLU A 137 -17.93 -3.68 14.88
C GLU A 137 -16.54 -4.13 14.42
N VAL A 138 -15.63 -3.22 14.06
CA VAL A 138 -14.27 -3.56 13.63
C VAL A 138 -13.41 -3.80 14.86
N GLU A 139 -12.87 -5.01 14.98
CA GLU A 139 -12.12 -5.47 16.15
C GLU A 139 -10.63 -5.14 16.03
N ASN A 140 -10.02 -4.62 17.10
CA ASN A 140 -8.57 -4.52 17.20
C ASN A 140 -7.97 -5.88 17.59
N VAL A 141 -7.32 -6.54 16.63
CA VAL A 141 -6.66 -7.83 16.79
C VAL A 141 -5.13 -7.71 16.88
N GLY A 142 -4.60 -6.51 17.14
CA GLY A 142 -3.16 -6.23 17.22
C GLY A 142 -2.40 -7.14 18.19
N LYS A 143 -3.02 -7.52 19.31
CA LYS A 143 -2.43 -8.46 20.29
C LYS A 143 -2.10 -9.83 19.67
N LYS A 144 -2.89 -10.34 18.72
CA LYS A 144 -2.63 -11.61 18.01
C LYS A 144 -1.31 -11.56 17.23
N TYR A 145 -0.93 -10.38 16.78
CA TYR A 145 0.28 -10.13 15.99
C TYR A 145 1.44 -9.56 16.84
N GLY A 146 1.26 -9.43 18.16
CA GLY A 146 2.26 -8.80 19.04
C GLY A 146 2.39 -7.28 18.84
N LEU A 147 1.42 -6.65 18.17
CA LEU A 147 1.38 -5.20 17.89
C LEU A 147 0.80 -4.44 19.09
N VAL A 148 1.36 -4.68 20.27
CA VAL A 148 0.96 -4.01 21.51
C VAL A 148 1.91 -2.84 21.74
N LYS A 149 1.37 -1.70 22.19
CA LYS A 149 2.18 -0.54 22.55
C LYS A 149 3.13 -0.90 23.69
N ALA A 150 4.43 -0.91 23.41
CA ALA A 150 5.46 -1.16 24.42
C ALA A 150 5.43 -0.07 25.50
N ARG A 151 5.84 -0.42 26.73
CA ARG A 151 5.90 0.53 27.85
C ARG A 151 6.87 1.66 27.53
N GLY A 152 6.38 2.90 27.56
CA GLY A 152 7.15 4.11 27.25
C GLY A 152 7.19 4.48 25.75
N ALA A 153 6.71 3.62 24.86
CA ALA A 153 6.60 3.97 23.44
C ALA A 153 5.50 5.02 23.24
N ILE A 154 5.64 5.90 22.25
CA ILE A 154 4.61 6.88 21.89
C ILE A 154 3.42 6.16 21.23
N ARG A 155 3.70 5.15 20.40
CA ARG A 155 2.73 4.37 19.62
C ARG A 155 3.19 2.91 19.47
N PRO A 156 2.29 1.96 19.15
CA PRO A 156 2.70 0.60 18.79
C PRO A 156 3.48 0.58 17.48
N ASP A 157 4.19 -0.52 17.22
CA ASP A 157 4.91 -0.77 15.97
C ASP A 157 3.98 -1.08 14.78
N GLY A 158 2.67 -1.12 15.01
CA GLY A 158 1.67 -1.40 13.99
C GLY A 158 0.26 -1.49 14.54
N TRP A 159 -0.69 -1.78 13.66
CA TRP A 159 -2.09 -2.02 14.00
C TRP A 159 -2.64 -3.17 13.17
N ALA A 160 -3.58 -3.93 13.71
CA ALA A 160 -4.30 -4.96 12.97
C ALA A 160 -5.78 -4.92 13.34
N TYR A 161 -6.63 -4.79 12.33
CA TYR A 161 -8.08 -4.67 12.49
C TYR A 161 -8.79 -5.78 11.72
N ARG A 162 -9.80 -6.39 12.34
CA ARG A 162 -10.60 -7.45 11.74
C ARG A 162 -12.04 -6.99 11.56
N PHE A 163 -12.59 -7.29 10.39
CA PHE A 163 -14.01 -7.15 10.05
C PHE A 163 -14.69 -8.50 10.34
N PRO A 164 -15.43 -8.66 11.46
CA PRO A 164 -15.88 -9.97 11.91
C PRO A 164 -16.84 -10.65 10.92
N LYS A 165 -17.71 -9.87 10.26
CA LYS A 165 -18.70 -10.39 9.29
C LYS A 165 -18.08 -11.11 8.10
N THR A 166 -16.88 -10.71 7.69
CA THR A 166 -16.17 -11.31 6.54
C THR A 166 -14.87 -11.98 6.94
N ASN A 167 -14.53 -11.96 8.23
CA ASN A 167 -13.27 -12.40 8.79
C ASN A 167 -12.04 -11.83 8.04
N THR A 168 -12.20 -10.66 7.42
CA THR A 168 -11.12 -9.95 6.72
C THR A 168 -10.26 -9.24 7.75
N THR A 169 -8.95 -9.42 7.68
CA THR A 169 -7.99 -8.69 8.52
C THR A 169 -7.17 -7.72 7.67
N ILE A 170 -7.06 -6.47 8.10
CA ILE A 170 -6.19 -5.47 7.47
C ILE A 170 -5.22 -4.99 8.54
N LEU A 171 -3.92 -5.05 8.24
CA LEU A 171 -2.88 -4.70 9.20
C LEU A 171 -1.78 -3.86 8.58
N TYR A 172 -1.11 -3.11 9.45
CA TYR A 172 0.09 -2.35 9.15
C TYR A 172 1.17 -2.67 10.18
N TYR A 173 2.41 -2.85 9.71
CA TYR A 173 3.60 -2.97 10.55
C TYR A 173 4.70 -2.01 10.07
N TRP A 174 5.28 -1.27 11.01
CA TRP A 174 6.36 -0.32 10.74
C TRP A 174 7.69 -1.05 10.54
N SER A 175 8.24 -0.94 9.34
CA SER A 175 9.60 -1.35 9.02
C SER A 175 10.15 -0.50 7.87
N ALA A 176 10.67 0.69 8.21
CA ALA A 176 11.14 1.64 7.20
C ALA A 176 12.30 1.10 6.35
N SER A 177 13.09 0.17 6.89
CA SER A 177 14.23 -0.44 6.20
C SER A 177 13.95 -1.84 5.67
N LEU A 178 12.75 -2.40 5.84
CA LEU A 178 12.40 -3.80 5.51
C LEU A 178 13.47 -4.86 5.88
N SER A 179 14.28 -4.56 6.89
CA SER A 179 15.43 -5.36 7.33
C SER A 179 15.26 -5.72 8.79
N ASP A 180 15.88 -6.81 9.22
CA ASP A 180 15.88 -7.18 10.63
C ASP A 180 16.73 -6.20 11.43
N LEU A 181 16.20 -5.77 12.57
CA LEU A 181 16.82 -4.81 13.47
C LEU A 181 17.01 -5.49 14.82
N VAL A 182 18.27 -5.68 15.22
CA VAL A 182 18.62 -6.38 16.45
C VAL A 182 19.45 -5.45 17.33
N PRO A 183 19.00 -5.12 18.55
CA PRO A 183 19.82 -4.37 19.51
C PRO A 183 21.14 -5.10 19.77
N LEU A 184 22.26 -4.39 19.77
CA LEU A 184 23.57 -5.00 20.07
C LEU A 184 23.63 -5.56 21.49
N ASN A 185 22.90 -4.95 22.42
CA ASN A 185 22.69 -5.44 23.77
C ASN A 185 21.19 -5.48 24.13
N ILE A 186 20.61 -6.69 24.18
CA ILE A 186 19.17 -6.89 24.49
C ILE A 186 18.77 -6.33 25.87
N SER A 187 19.71 -6.26 26.81
CA SER A 187 19.47 -5.77 28.17
C SER A 187 19.56 -4.25 28.29
N ASP A 188 20.20 -3.56 27.33
CA ASP A 188 20.35 -2.11 27.32
C ASP A 188 19.51 -1.49 26.20
N ARG A 189 18.50 -0.70 26.57
CA ARG A 189 17.60 -0.04 25.62
C ARG A 189 18.24 1.15 24.91
N ALA A 190 19.37 1.66 25.39
CA ALA A 190 20.10 2.77 24.78
C ALA A 190 21.17 2.30 23.77
N THR A 191 21.33 0.99 23.61
CA THR A 191 22.33 0.41 22.71
C THR A 191 22.02 0.67 21.24
N ASP A 192 23.08 0.72 20.42
CA ASP A 192 22.95 0.77 18.97
C ASP A 192 22.26 -0.50 18.43
N VAL A 193 21.67 -0.37 17.25
CA VAL A 193 20.92 -1.45 16.59
C VAL A 193 21.66 -1.92 15.36
N ALA A 194 21.95 -3.22 15.29
CA ALA A 194 22.45 -3.87 14.10
C ALA A 194 21.33 -4.06 13.07
N MET A 195 21.57 -3.59 11.84
CA MET A 195 20.67 -3.80 10.70
C MET A 195 21.19 -4.96 9.84
N HIS A 196 20.36 -5.98 9.66
CA HIS A 196 20.70 -7.16 8.87
C HIS A 196 20.01 -7.09 7.51
N LEU A 197 20.77 -6.71 6.48
CA LEU A 197 20.27 -6.49 5.12
C LEU A 197 19.86 -7.79 4.41
N ASP A 198 20.37 -8.92 4.90
CA ASP A 198 20.13 -10.28 4.44
C ASP A 198 18.89 -10.93 5.09
N ARG A 199 18.28 -10.26 6.07
CA ARG A 199 17.16 -10.79 6.84
C ARG A 199 15.97 -9.84 6.80
N PRO A 200 14.76 -10.32 6.51
CA PRO A 200 13.55 -9.49 6.62
C PRO A 200 13.25 -9.20 8.11
N PRO A 201 12.34 -8.25 8.40
CA PRO A 201 11.96 -7.92 9.77
C PRO A 201 11.45 -9.17 10.49
N ALA A 202 11.83 -9.35 11.76
CA ALA A 202 11.38 -10.48 12.59
C ALA A 202 9.87 -10.72 12.54
N PHE A 203 9.07 -9.65 12.48
CA PHE A 203 7.62 -9.72 12.31
C PHE A 203 7.20 -10.50 11.05
N MET A 204 7.83 -10.20 9.91
CA MET A 204 7.51 -10.86 8.64
C MET A 204 7.91 -12.33 8.68
N ARG A 205 9.09 -12.68 9.20
CA ARG A 205 9.52 -14.08 9.36
C ARG A 205 8.50 -14.89 10.18
N ARG A 206 7.94 -14.26 11.21
CA ARG A 206 6.98 -14.90 12.12
C ARG A 206 5.58 -15.03 11.50
N PHE A 207 5.10 -14.03 10.77
CA PHE A 207 3.69 -13.95 10.37
C PHE A 207 3.42 -14.09 8.87
N LEU A 208 4.45 -14.29 8.03
CA LEU A 208 4.27 -14.39 6.57
C LEU A 208 3.15 -15.37 6.16
N HIS A 209 3.10 -16.53 6.81
CA HIS A 209 2.11 -17.58 6.55
C HIS A 209 0.66 -17.21 6.92
N HIS A 210 0.45 -16.12 7.64
CA HIS A 210 -0.88 -15.58 7.96
C HIS A 210 -1.38 -14.59 6.90
N PHE A 211 -0.55 -14.19 5.94
CA PHE A 211 -0.89 -13.15 4.97
C PHE A 211 -1.34 -13.77 3.66
N ASP A 212 -2.38 -13.21 3.06
CA ASP A 212 -2.83 -13.54 1.70
C ASP A 212 -2.38 -12.47 0.71
N VAL A 213 -2.30 -11.22 1.19
CA VAL A 213 -1.79 -10.07 0.45
C VAL A 213 -0.73 -9.38 1.30
N LEU A 214 0.43 -9.15 0.72
CA LEU A 214 1.53 -8.38 1.32
C LEU A 214 1.88 -7.20 0.42
N VAL A 215 1.77 -5.99 0.95
CA VAL A 215 2.19 -4.74 0.30
C VAL A 215 3.42 -4.23 1.03
N LEU A 216 4.54 -4.21 0.33
CA LEU A 216 5.82 -3.72 0.82
C LEU A 216 6.07 -2.33 0.29
N ASN A 217 6.61 -1.46 1.13
CA ASN A 217 7.09 -0.18 0.68
C ASN A 217 8.27 0.28 1.53
N THR A 218 9.17 1.01 0.90
CA THR A 218 10.31 1.61 1.58
C THR A 218 10.86 2.69 0.67
N GLY A 219 10.97 3.92 1.18
CA GLY A 219 11.52 5.06 0.43
C GLY A 219 13.05 5.05 0.30
N HIS A 220 13.66 6.22 0.47
CA HIS A 220 15.08 6.60 0.29
C HIS A 220 16.14 5.80 1.07
N HIS A 221 15.78 4.68 1.69
CA HIS A 221 16.64 3.88 2.55
C HIS A 221 17.45 2.80 1.82
N TRP A 222 17.19 2.58 0.53
CA TRP A 222 17.84 1.52 -0.25
C TRP A 222 18.60 2.06 -1.46
N ASN A 223 19.73 1.42 -1.77
CA ASN A 223 20.40 1.51 -3.06
C ASN A 223 20.38 0.13 -3.74
N ARG A 224 20.63 0.10 -5.06
CA ARG A 224 20.56 -1.10 -5.92
C ARG A 224 21.26 -2.34 -5.36
N GLY A 225 22.43 -2.16 -4.74
CA GLY A 225 23.21 -3.27 -4.20
C GLY A 225 22.51 -3.97 -3.02
N LYS A 226 21.83 -3.20 -2.17
CA LYS A 226 21.21 -3.71 -0.95
C LYS A 226 19.88 -4.44 -1.22
N LEU A 227 19.08 -3.98 -2.19
CA LEU A 227 17.84 -4.66 -2.59
C LEU A 227 18.12 -5.98 -3.32
N ASN A 228 19.10 -6.00 -4.23
CA ASN A 228 19.46 -7.20 -4.99
C ASN A 228 20.02 -8.33 -4.12
N ALA A 229 20.60 -7.99 -2.96
CA ALA A 229 21.11 -8.95 -1.99
C ALA A 229 19.98 -9.61 -1.16
N ASN A 230 18.84 -8.94 -1.00
CA ASN A 230 17.73 -9.44 -0.21
C ASN A 230 16.80 -10.34 -1.05
N ARG A 231 17.23 -11.58 -1.29
CA ARG A 231 16.46 -12.62 -2.02
C ARG A 231 15.57 -13.47 -1.13
N TRP A 232 15.45 -13.14 0.16
CA TRP A 232 14.74 -13.97 1.12
C TRP A 232 13.28 -14.14 0.69
N LEU A 233 12.60 -13.06 0.31
CA LEU A 233 11.18 -13.15 -0.04
C LEU A 233 10.96 -14.10 -1.22
N ASP A 234 11.78 -14.01 -2.27
CA ASP A 234 11.72 -14.90 -3.43
C ASP A 234 11.92 -16.38 -3.06
N SER A 235 12.78 -16.66 -2.07
CA SER A 235 12.96 -18.02 -1.55
C SER A 235 11.73 -18.56 -0.82
N GLN A 236 10.88 -17.68 -0.27
CA GLN A 236 9.68 -18.07 0.47
C GLN A 236 8.45 -18.25 -0.43
N LEU A 237 8.38 -17.55 -1.56
CA LEU A 237 7.20 -17.58 -2.44
C LEU A 237 6.83 -18.98 -2.97
N PRO A 238 7.76 -19.89 -3.30
CA PRO A 238 7.43 -21.27 -3.63
C PRO A 238 6.64 -22.00 -2.53
N SER A 239 6.97 -21.75 -1.26
CA SER A 239 6.29 -22.35 -0.10
C SER A 239 4.97 -21.65 0.25
N HIS A 240 4.67 -20.51 -0.37
CA HIS A 240 3.47 -19.71 -0.12
C HIS A 240 2.72 -19.40 -1.43
N PRO A 241 2.18 -20.41 -2.14
CA PRO A 241 1.62 -20.24 -3.48
C PRO A 241 0.39 -19.33 -3.54
N ARG A 242 -0.29 -19.13 -2.40
CA ARG A 242 -1.46 -18.25 -2.29
C ARG A 242 -1.09 -16.79 -1.98
N LEU A 243 0.11 -16.53 -1.48
CA LEU A 243 0.55 -15.19 -1.11
C LEU A 243 0.75 -14.32 -2.35
N LYS A 244 0.11 -13.15 -2.38
CA LYS A 244 0.33 -12.12 -3.40
C LYS A 244 1.17 -11.00 -2.80
N VAL A 245 2.31 -10.71 -3.42
CA VAL A 245 3.23 -9.67 -2.95
C VAL A 245 3.27 -8.53 -3.97
N PHE A 246 3.09 -7.32 -3.45
CA PHE A 246 3.23 -6.08 -4.17
C PHE A 246 4.34 -5.24 -3.54
N PHE A 247 5.16 -4.60 -4.36
CA PHE A 247 6.10 -3.58 -3.91
C PHE A 247 5.66 -2.22 -4.45
N ARG A 248 5.34 -1.31 -3.53
CA ARG A 248 4.98 0.08 -3.83
C ARG A 248 6.26 0.89 -4.06
N THR A 249 6.33 1.56 -5.21
CA THR A 249 7.45 2.41 -5.61
C THR A 249 7.50 3.69 -4.78
N ILE A 250 8.50 4.53 -5.05
CA ILE A 250 8.64 5.84 -4.39
C ILE A 250 7.37 6.66 -4.65
N SER A 251 7.07 7.60 -3.75
CA SER A 251 6.02 8.60 -3.98
C SER A 251 6.73 9.92 -4.29
N PRO A 252 6.42 10.57 -5.41
CA PRO A 252 7.09 11.81 -5.79
C PRO A 252 6.82 12.91 -4.76
N ARG A 253 7.82 13.78 -4.59
CA ARG A 253 7.73 14.97 -3.74
C ARG A 253 7.26 16.14 -4.59
N HIS A 254 6.31 16.92 -4.06
CA HIS A 254 5.68 18.03 -4.79
C HIS A 254 5.89 19.38 -4.10
N PHE A 255 7.07 19.59 -3.53
CA PHE A 255 7.39 20.86 -2.88
C PHE A 255 7.84 21.91 -3.91
N LEU A 256 7.38 23.13 -3.72
CA LEU A 256 7.84 24.33 -4.40
C LEU A 256 8.68 25.14 -3.42
N ASN A 257 9.72 25.83 -3.93
CA ASN A 257 10.58 26.74 -3.17
C ASN A 257 11.32 26.12 -1.96
N GLY A 258 11.57 24.81 -1.99
CA GLY A 258 12.30 24.10 -0.96
C GLY A 258 11.87 22.64 -0.84
N ASP A 259 12.44 21.92 0.10
CA ASP A 259 12.03 20.58 0.51
C ASP A 259 11.15 20.65 1.76
N TRP A 260 10.59 19.51 2.17
CA TRP A 260 9.77 19.38 3.38
C TRP A 260 10.44 19.92 4.66
N ASN A 261 11.77 19.95 4.72
CA ASN A 261 12.56 20.41 5.88
C ASN A 261 13.27 21.75 5.66
N THR A 262 13.16 22.36 4.49
CA THR A 262 13.84 23.62 4.15
C THR A 262 12.87 24.75 3.78
N GLY A 263 11.59 24.60 4.15
CA GLY A 263 10.58 25.63 3.96
C GLY A 263 9.81 25.53 2.64
N GLY A 264 9.90 24.40 1.92
CA GLY A 264 9.09 24.17 0.74
C GLY A 264 7.60 24.03 1.05
N THR A 265 6.74 24.47 0.13
CA THR A 265 5.28 24.36 0.26
C THR A 265 4.66 23.50 -0.84
N CYS A 266 3.46 22.96 -0.59
CA CYS A 266 2.73 22.10 -1.52
C CYS A 266 1.26 22.51 -1.54
N ASP A 267 1.00 23.76 -1.92
CA ASP A 267 -0.31 24.39 -1.82
C ASP A 267 -1.14 24.23 -3.10
N ASN A 268 -0.68 23.40 -4.05
CA ASN A 268 -1.39 23.15 -5.29
C ASN A 268 -2.76 22.51 -5.03
N THR A 269 -3.75 23.00 -5.78
CA THR A 269 -5.15 22.58 -5.71
C THR A 269 -5.58 21.72 -6.91
N THR A 270 -4.74 21.67 -7.94
CA THR A 270 -4.86 20.85 -9.16
C THR A 270 -3.61 19.98 -9.34
N PRO A 271 -3.72 18.81 -10.00
CA PRO A 271 -2.56 18.01 -10.36
C PRO A 271 -1.54 18.84 -11.16
N LEU A 272 -0.26 18.71 -10.83
CA LEU A 272 0.82 19.34 -11.60
C LEU A 272 0.85 18.73 -13.01
N SER A 273 1.16 19.55 -14.02
CA SER A 273 1.24 19.10 -15.43
C SER A 273 2.24 17.94 -15.65
N GLY A 274 3.27 17.83 -14.80
CA GLY A 274 4.24 16.72 -14.82
C GLY A 274 3.79 15.43 -14.12
N GLY A 275 2.69 15.46 -13.34
CA GLY A 275 2.10 14.30 -12.66
C GLY A 275 0.65 14.01 -13.09
N SER A 276 0.11 14.79 -14.05
CA SER A 276 -1.26 14.60 -14.53
C SER A 276 -1.43 13.37 -15.40
N GLU A 277 -0.35 12.82 -15.96
CA GLU A 277 -0.35 11.69 -16.88
C GLU A 277 0.96 10.88 -16.77
N VAL A 278 0.85 9.56 -16.90
CA VAL A 278 1.97 8.62 -16.98
C VAL A 278 1.90 7.94 -18.34
N VAL A 279 2.89 8.21 -19.20
CA VAL A 279 2.99 7.68 -20.57
C VAL A 279 4.03 6.57 -20.75
N GLN A 280 4.86 6.33 -19.73
CA GLN A 280 5.92 5.33 -19.78
C GLN A 280 5.41 3.92 -19.45
N HIS A 281 6.09 2.90 -19.97
CA HIS A 281 5.73 1.49 -19.78
C HIS A 281 6.42 0.83 -18.57
N GLY A 282 7.64 1.28 -18.22
CA GLY A 282 8.40 0.80 -17.07
C GLY A 282 8.20 1.70 -15.86
N SER A 283 8.73 1.27 -14.71
CA SER A 283 8.64 2.08 -13.50
C SER A 283 9.60 3.26 -13.51
N SER A 284 9.17 4.40 -12.97
CA SER A 284 10.05 5.54 -12.70
C SER A 284 11.10 5.26 -11.62
N ASP A 285 10.96 4.15 -10.88
CA ASP A 285 11.98 3.62 -9.99
C ASP A 285 12.72 2.44 -10.65
N PRO A 286 13.80 2.69 -11.42
CA PRO A 286 14.56 1.63 -12.10
C PRO A 286 15.29 0.71 -11.12
N VAL A 287 15.46 1.13 -9.85
CA VAL A 287 16.09 0.30 -8.82
C VAL A 287 15.12 -0.78 -8.36
N ILE A 288 13.89 -0.42 -8.06
CA ILE A 288 12.83 -1.39 -7.72
C ILE A 288 12.49 -2.26 -8.91
N GLU A 289 12.36 -1.67 -10.11
CA GLU A 289 12.11 -2.43 -11.34
C GLU A 289 13.18 -3.48 -11.58
N GLY A 290 14.45 -3.12 -11.45
CA GLY A 290 15.56 -4.05 -11.57
C GLY A 290 15.57 -5.13 -10.50
N ALA A 291 15.22 -4.80 -9.25
CA ALA A 291 15.26 -5.72 -8.11
C ALA A 291 14.16 -6.79 -8.16
N VAL A 292 12.97 -6.45 -8.65
CA VAL A 292 11.85 -7.40 -8.77
C VAL A 292 11.82 -8.11 -10.13
N LYS A 293 12.63 -7.69 -11.10
CA LYS A 293 12.67 -8.29 -12.43
C LYS A 293 13.04 -9.78 -12.36
N GLY A 294 12.15 -10.62 -12.89
CA GLY A 294 12.32 -12.08 -12.86
C GLY A 294 11.88 -12.75 -11.56
N SER A 295 11.40 -11.97 -10.57
CA SER A 295 10.77 -12.50 -9.38
C SER A 295 9.25 -12.64 -9.53
N LYS A 296 8.59 -13.22 -8.53
CA LYS A 296 7.12 -13.31 -8.47
C LYS A 296 6.48 -12.09 -7.80
N VAL A 297 7.27 -11.09 -7.39
CA VAL A 297 6.80 -9.85 -6.77
C VAL A 297 6.32 -8.90 -7.86
N LYS A 298 5.13 -8.33 -7.70
CA LYS A 298 4.59 -7.33 -8.63
C LYS A 298 4.91 -5.92 -8.17
N ILE A 299 5.23 -5.04 -9.12
CA ILE A 299 5.35 -3.61 -8.82
C ILE A 299 3.96 -3.01 -8.78
N LEU A 300 3.70 -2.22 -7.74
CA LEU A 300 2.58 -1.32 -7.65
C LEU A 300 3.13 0.09 -7.87
N ASP A 301 3.15 0.50 -9.14
CA ASP A 301 3.74 1.77 -9.51
C ASP A 301 2.76 2.91 -9.23
N ILE A 302 3.17 3.81 -8.35
CA ILE A 302 2.34 4.85 -7.74
C ILE A 302 2.95 6.26 -7.99
N ASP A 303 3.95 6.34 -8.87
CA ASP A 303 4.58 7.58 -9.32
C ASP A 303 3.63 8.40 -10.21
N ILE A 304 2.58 8.93 -9.60
CA ILE A 304 1.56 9.82 -10.17
C ILE A 304 1.47 11.09 -9.32
#